data_AF-A0A150MZC4-F1
#
_entry.id   AF-A0A150MZC4-F1
#
_cell.length_a   1.000
_cell.length_b   1.000
_cell.length_c   1.000
_cell.angle_alpha   90.00
_cell.angle_beta   90.00
_cell.angle_gamma   90.00
#
_symmetry.space_group_name_H-M   'P 1'
#
loop_
_entity.id
_entity.type
_entity.pdbx_description
1 polymer ?
#
loop_
_entity_poly.entity_id
_entity_poly.type
_entity_poly.pdbx_seq_one_letter_code
_entity_poly.pdbx_strand_id
1 'polypeptide(L)'
;MTVKADIDFQKDLFEAANKMRGSVAPADYKHYVLPLIFLRYLSNKYEKRRKELEQIVKDPSSDWYTEDDEMRQVIITDPDQYKAENVFVVPEEASWSYIMKNAKQPNIKEILDNAMKRLEEENPELEGILPRIYQGSNLPPENVAGLIEIFSRDVFSANTDDSVDILGRTYEYFISSFAASEGNRGGEFFTPSSIVKLLVAMLEPKSGIVFDPACGSGGMFIQSEEYAPNKHSLSFYGQENVVTTVRLGKMNVLLHGINAEIRLGDSLLNDQFPDLKADYVIANPPFNQKDWGADRLSKNDPRLIGPVTNSNANYMWMQHFLYHLNDAGTAGFVMANGAMTTNVKEEKEVRQKLVDEGYIDCIVQLPEKLFFTTGIPCCLFFLSKNRDGKNGYRARKNEILFIDARKMGTLVSRKQKALSKEEIDKIAAVYRAYKYEGAEGYEDVVGFCKVATIDEVRANDYKLTPGIYVGTEVSNEDDVPFEEKMAELTQRLLEQFEESNRLQEKIKKDLEELL
;
A
#
# COMPACT_ATOMS: atom_id res chain seq x y z
N MET A 1 1.00 8.94 -26.82
CA MET A 1 1.78 10.12 -26.39
C MET A 1 2.56 9.73 -25.14
N THR A 2 3.87 9.71 -25.21
CA THR A 2 4.76 9.37 -24.10
C THR A 2 4.75 10.51 -23.08
N VAL A 3 4.02 10.34 -21.98
CA VAL A 3 4.08 11.26 -20.84
C VAL A 3 5.41 11.03 -20.12
N LYS A 4 6.42 11.84 -20.45
CA LYS A 4 7.70 11.94 -19.73
C LYS A 4 7.89 13.41 -19.37
N ALA A 5 7.51 13.83 -18.16
CA ALA A 5 7.95 15.09 -17.53
C ALA A 5 7.56 15.32 -16.04
N ASP A 6 7.23 14.32 -15.20
CA ASP A 6 6.92 14.56 -13.76
C ASP A 6 7.91 13.91 -12.77
N ILE A 7 8.51 12.77 -13.13
CA ILE A 7 9.38 12.00 -12.22
C ILE A 7 10.69 12.74 -11.89
N ASP A 8 11.28 13.45 -12.87
CA ASP A 8 12.56 14.13 -12.66
C ASP A 8 12.44 15.26 -11.63
N PHE A 9 11.32 15.99 -11.63
CA PHE A 9 11.09 17.07 -10.66
C PHE A 9 10.99 16.55 -9.21
N GLN A 10 10.17 15.52 -8.97
CA GLN A 10 9.98 14.97 -7.63
C GLN A 10 11.26 14.34 -7.09
N LYS A 11 12.03 13.69 -7.98
CA LYS A 11 13.34 13.14 -7.67
C LYS A 11 14.33 14.24 -7.28
N ASP A 12 14.46 15.29 -8.08
CA ASP A 12 15.36 16.40 -7.80
C ASP A 12 14.99 17.10 -6.49
N LEU A 13 13.69 17.24 -6.22
CA LEU A 13 13.19 17.79 -4.96
C LEU A 13 13.54 16.89 -3.77
N PHE A 14 13.37 15.58 -3.89
CA PHE A 14 13.73 14.61 -2.85
C PHE A 14 15.24 14.62 -2.58
N GLU A 15 16.07 14.70 -3.62
CA GLU A 15 17.52 14.82 -3.48
C GLU A 15 17.91 16.14 -2.79
N ALA A 16 17.26 17.26 -3.14
CA ALA A 16 17.48 18.53 -2.47
C ALA A 16 17.06 18.49 -0.99
N ALA A 17 15.89 17.94 -0.68
CA ALA A 17 15.41 17.78 0.69
C ALA A 17 16.31 16.85 1.51
N ASN A 18 16.82 15.77 0.93
CA ASN A 18 17.74 14.85 1.62
C ASN A 18 19.08 15.49 1.97
N LYS A 19 19.56 16.46 1.19
CA LYS A 19 20.77 17.22 1.56
C LYS A 19 20.57 18.00 2.86
N MET A 20 19.33 18.36 3.19
CA MET A 20 18.98 19.06 4.44
C MET A 20 18.84 18.12 5.64
N ARG A 21 19.01 16.80 5.49
CA ARG A 21 18.81 15.86 6.61
C ARG A 21 19.76 16.07 7.80
N GLY A 22 20.98 16.54 7.54
CA GLY A 22 22.01 16.65 8.56
C GLY A 22 22.29 15.30 9.24
N SER A 23 22.32 15.30 10.57
CA SER A 23 22.58 14.12 11.41
C SER A 23 21.35 13.25 11.70
N VAL A 24 20.16 13.63 11.22
CA VAL A 24 18.93 12.85 11.42
C VAL A 24 19.02 11.52 10.67
N ALA A 25 18.60 10.42 11.30
CA ALA A 25 18.59 9.12 10.66
C ALA A 25 17.60 9.11 9.48
N PRO A 26 17.88 8.38 8.37
CA PRO A 26 16.98 8.31 7.23
C PRO A 26 15.54 7.92 7.60
N ALA A 27 15.40 6.96 8.53
CA ALA A 27 14.10 6.45 8.97
C ALA A 27 13.25 7.48 9.74
N ASP A 28 13.92 8.38 10.47
CA ASP A 28 13.24 9.42 11.24
C ASP A 28 12.97 10.67 10.39
N TYR A 29 13.74 10.86 9.31
CA TYR A 29 13.71 12.10 8.55
C TYR A 29 12.36 12.39 7.88
N LYS A 30 11.65 11.34 7.47
CA LYS A 30 10.29 11.45 6.90
C LYS A 30 9.31 12.19 7.80
N HIS A 31 9.47 12.05 9.12
CA HIS A 31 8.60 12.68 10.11
C HIS A 31 8.79 14.20 10.22
N TYR A 32 9.87 14.76 9.67
CA TYR A 32 10.08 16.22 9.61
C TYR A 32 9.68 16.80 8.26
N VAL A 33 9.90 16.06 7.18
CA VAL A 33 9.71 16.52 5.81
C VAL A 33 8.24 16.45 5.39
N LEU A 34 7.57 15.32 5.64
CA LEU A 34 6.20 15.09 5.21
C LEU A 34 5.20 16.08 5.86
N PRO A 35 5.28 16.41 7.17
CA PRO A 35 4.42 17.44 7.74
C PRO A 35 4.63 18.83 7.16
N LEU A 36 5.83 19.18 6.69
CA LEU A 36 6.05 20.47 6.02
C LEU A 36 5.35 20.54 4.66
N ILE A 37 5.37 19.44 3.90
CA ILE A 37 4.62 19.33 2.64
C ILE A 37 3.12 19.46 2.92
N PHE A 38 2.63 18.80 3.97
CA PHE A 38 1.23 18.89 4.39
C PHE A 38 0.84 20.32 4.82
N LEU A 39 1.68 20.97 5.62
CA LEU A 39 1.49 22.37 6.03
C LEU A 39 1.45 23.33 4.83
N ARG A 40 2.35 23.12 3.86
CA ARG A 40 2.35 23.88 2.60
C ARG A 40 1.05 23.68 1.83
N TYR A 41 0.55 22.45 1.76
CA TYR A 41 -0.74 22.14 1.14
C TYR A 41 -1.90 22.87 1.82
N LEU A 42 -1.99 22.78 3.16
CA LEU A 42 -3.07 23.44 3.92
C LEU A 42 -3.07 24.95 3.65
N SER A 43 -1.90 25.57 3.72
CA SER A 43 -1.72 26.99 3.43
C SER A 43 -2.14 27.34 2.00
N ASN A 44 -1.75 26.55 1.00
CA ASN A 44 -2.13 26.81 -0.38
C ASN A 44 -3.64 26.69 -0.62
N LYS A 45 -4.28 25.66 -0.05
CA LYS A 45 -5.72 25.43 -0.18
C LYS A 45 -6.51 26.56 0.48
N TYR A 46 -6.08 26.99 1.67
CA TYR A 46 -6.66 28.13 2.38
C TYR A 46 -6.51 29.43 1.61
N GLU A 47 -5.31 29.77 1.15
CA GLU A 47 -5.07 31.01 0.39
C GLU A 47 -5.81 31.03 -0.96
N LYS A 48 -5.94 29.88 -1.62
CA LYS A 48 -6.74 29.76 -2.83
C LYS A 48 -8.21 30.08 -2.53
N ARG A 49 -8.80 29.42 -1.52
CA ARG A 49 -10.20 29.65 -1.13
C ARG A 49 -10.44 31.10 -0.69
N ARG A 50 -9.51 31.67 0.07
CA ARG A 50 -9.57 33.07 0.49
C ARG A 50 -9.61 34.02 -0.71
N LYS A 51 -8.76 33.81 -1.72
CA LYS A 51 -8.77 34.61 -2.96
C LYS A 51 -10.07 34.46 -3.75
N GLU A 52 -10.64 33.26 -3.79
CA GLU A 52 -11.95 33.03 -4.40
C GLU A 52 -13.04 33.83 -3.67
N LEU A 53 -13.07 33.78 -2.33
CA LEU A 53 -14.01 34.57 -1.53
C LEU A 53 -13.82 36.08 -1.75
N GLU A 54 -12.58 36.56 -1.80
CA GLU A 54 -12.26 37.97 -2.10
C GLU A 54 -12.77 38.43 -3.47
N GLN A 55 -12.89 37.52 -4.45
CA GLN A 55 -13.48 37.79 -5.76
C GLN A 55 -15.01 37.71 -5.70
N ILE A 56 -15.55 36.66 -5.09
CA ILE A 56 -16.99 36.38 -4.97
C ILE A 56 -17.73 37.52 -4.26
N VAL A 57 -17.17 38.11 -3.20
CA VAL A 57 -17.81 39.24 -2.49
C VAL A 57 -17.79 40.56 -3.25
N LYS A 58 -16.99 40.65 -4.32
CA LYS A 58 -16.85 41.83 -5.19
C LYS A 58 -17.56 41.68 -6.54
N ASP A 59 -18.00 40.47 -6.89
CA ASP A 59 -18.67 40.17 -8.15
C ASP A 59 -20.18 40.49 -8.04
N PRO A 60 -20.73 41.48 -8.77
CA PRO A 60 -22.14 41.82 -8.70
C PRO A 60 -23.11 40.70 -9.11
N SER A 61 -22.62 39.63 -9.74
CA SER A 61 -23.42 38.44 -10.10
C SER A 61 -23.49 37.36 -9.02
N SER A 62 -22.71 37.52 -7.94
CA SER A 62 -22.64 36.59 -6.82
C SER A 62 -23.72 36.85 -5.78
N ASP A 63 -24.29 35.79 -5.22
CA ASP A 63 -25.22 35.87 -4.08
C ASP A 63 -24.57 36.47 -2.81
N TRP A 64 -23.24 36.48 -2.74
CA TRP A 64 -22.46 37.03 -1.63
C TRP A 64 -21.91 38.44 -1.91
N TYR A 65 -22.34 39.08 -3.01
CA TYR A 65 -21.92 40.43 -3.35
C TYR A 65 -22.32 41.45 -2.28
N THR A 66 -21.38 42.30 -1.89
CA THR A 66 -21.68 43.49 -1.08
C THR A 66 -20.71 44.63 -1.39
N GLU A 67 -21.21 45.86 -1.34
CA GLU A 67 -20.40 47.08 -1.43
C GLU A 67 -19.77 47.47 -0.09
N ASP A 68 -20.25 46.91 1.02
CA ASP A 68 -19.76 47.19 2.36
C ASP A 68 -18.49 46.39 2.67
N ASP A 69 -17.37 47.10 2.84
CA ASP A 69 -16.07 46.51 3.14
C ASP A 69 -16.04 45.74 4.48
N GLU A 70 -16.81 46.16 5.49
CA GLU A 70 -16.90 45.42 6.76
C GLU A 70 -17.59 44.08 6.54
N MET A 71 -18.70 44.06 5.80
CA MET A 71 -19.43 42.85 5.47
C MET A 71 -18.61 41.89 4.58
N ARG A 72 -17.79 42.43 3.67
CA ARG A 72 -16.81 41.62 2.90
C ARG A 72 -15.86 40.88 3.82
N GLN A 73 -15.29 41.57 4.83
CA GLN A 73 -14.36 40.94 5.75
C GLN A 73 -15.05 39.85 6.57
N VAL A 74 -16.26 40.08 7.06
CA VAL A 74 -17.05 39.06 7.79
C VAL A 74 -17.22 37.80 6.95
N ILE A 75 -17.55 37.93 5.66
CA ILE A 75 -17.72 36.76 4.77
C ILE A 75 -16.37 36.07 4.50
N ILE A 76 -15.31 36.84 4.22
CA ILE A 76 -13.98 36.27 3.90
C ILE A 76 -13.39 35.54 5.11
N THR A 77 -13.66 35.97 6.34
CA THR A 77 -13.12 35.35 7.55
C THR A 77 -14.03 34.31 8.19
N ASP A 78 -15.23 34.09 7.64
CA ASP A 78 -16.17 33.09 8.14
C ASP A 78 -15.63 31.66 7.92
N PRO A 79 -15.35 30.89 8.99
CA PRO A 79 -14.85 29.52 8.89
C PRO A 79 -15.76 28.58 8.09
N ASP A 80 -17.07 28.82 8.08
CA ASP A 80 -18.02 27.94 7.39
C ASP A 80 -17.87 28.02 5.87
N GLN A 81 -17.40 29.16 5.34
CA GLN A 81 -17.08 29.34 3.91
C GLN A 81 -15.90 28.48 3.45
N TYR A 82 -15.03 28.08 4.37
CA TYR A 82 -13.89 27.19 4.11
C TYR A 82 -14.29 25.73 4.31
N LYS A 83 -15.00 25.42 5.40
CA LYS A 83 -15.47 24.07 5.69
C LYS A 83 -16.37 23.49 4.60
N ALA A 84 -17.26 24.32 4.03
CA ALA A 84 -18.14 23.91 2.93
C ALA A 84 -17.36 23.36 1.71
N GLU A 85 -16.12 23.81 1.50
CA GLU A 85 -15.24 23.36 0.41
C GLU A 85 -14.14 22.39 0.89
N ASN A 86 -14.28 21.82 2.09
CA ASN A 86 -13.29 20.96 2.75
C ASN A 86 -11.92 21.64 2.88
N VAL A 87 -11.91 22.93 3.19
CA VAL A 87 -10.70 23.73 3.40
C VAL A 87 -10.53 24.00 4.89
N PHE A 88 -9.35 23.64 5.42
CA PHE A 88 -9.00 23.94 6.80
C PHE A 88 -8.64 25.41 6.95
N VAL A 89 -9.05 26.02 8.06
CA VAL A 89 -8.71 27.39 8.39
C VAL A 89 -7.26 27.44 8.84
N VAL A 90 -6.47 28.35 8.25
CA VAL A 90 -5.06 28.51 8.55
C VAL A 90 -4.84 29.86 9.24
N PRO A 91 -4.58 29.88 10.57
CA PRO A 91 -4.23 31.11 11.28
C PRO A 91 -2.97 31.77 10.69
N GLU A 92 -2.84 33.10 10.84
CA GLU A 92 -1.72 33.85 10.27
C GLU A 92 -0.37 33.28 10.72
N GLU A 93 -0.22 32.93 12.00
CA GLU A 93 1.02 32.40 12.56
C GLU A 93 1.35 30.99 12.05
N ALA A 94 0.38 30.28 11.48
CA ALA A 94 0.54 28.97 10.86
C ALA A 94 0.60 29.02 9.33
N SER A 95 0.39 30.19 8.72
CA SER A 95 0.47 30.37 7.28
C SER A 95 1.89 30.13 6.76
N TRP A 96 2.00 29.53 5.58
CA TRP A 96 3.30 29.31 4.95
C TRP A 96 4.06 30.62 4.71
N SER A 97 3.35 31.71 4.40
CA SER A 97 3.96 33.04 4.21
C SER A 97 4.61 33.56 5.49
N TYR A 98 3.96 33.41 6.64
CA TYR A 98 4.52 33.75 7.95
C TYR A 98 5.75 32.89 8.27
N ILE A 99 5.66 31.58 8.05
CA ILE A 99 6.76 30.64 8.29
C ILE A 99 7.97 30.98 7.40
N MET A 100 7.75 31.21 6.11
CA MET A 100 8.79 31.61 5.17
C MET A 100 9.47 32.92 5.60
N LYS A 101 8.69 33.94 5.97
CA LYS A 101 9.22 35.24 6.43
C LYS A 101 10.14 35.09 7.64
N ASN A 102 9.87 34.11 8.48
CA ASN A 102 10.63 33.83 9.70
C ASN A 102 11.61 32.65 9.57
N ALA A 103 11.78 32.06 8.39
CA ALA A 103 12.55 30.82 8.19
C ALA A 103 14.01 30.93 8.67
N LYS A 104 14.59 32.13 8.60
CA LYS A 104 15.98 32.40 8.99
C LYS A 104 16.17 32.77 10.46
N GLN A 105 15.09 32.80 11.24
CA GLN A 105 15.15 33.12 12.67
C GLN A 105 15.75 31.94 13.45
N PRO A 106 16.56 32.19 14.50
CA PRO A 106 17.12 31.13 15.34
C PRO A 106 16.05 30.21 15.98
N ASN A 107 14.85 30.75 16.22
CA ASN A 107 13.73 30.03 16.82
C ASN A 107 12.74 29.44 15.79
N ILE A 108 13.12 29.26 14.52
CA ILE A 108 12.24 28.69 13.48
C ILE A 108 11.59 27.35 13.88
N LYS A 109 12.30 26.52 14.65
CA LYS A 109 11.76 25.26 15.17
C LYS A 109 10.56 25.46 16.09
N GLU A 110 10.64 26.46 16.97
CA GLU A 110 9.55 26.84 17.87
C GLU A 110 8.37 27.41 17.08
N ILE A 111 8.66 28.24 16.08
CA ILE A 111 7.64 28.78 15.17
C ILE A 111 6.86 27.65 14.48
N LEU A 112 7.55 26.61 13.98
CA LEU A 112 6.90 25.45 13.37
C LEU A 112 6.05 24.66 14.36
N ASP A 113 6.57 24.34 15.55
CA ASP A 113 5.79 23.60 16.56
C ASP A 113 4.54 24.39 16.99
N ASN A 114 4.65 25.71 17.10
CA ASN A 114 3.52 26.60 17.39
C ASN A 114 2.53 26.65 16.22
N ALA A 115 2.99 26.73 14.97
CA ALA A 115 2.14 26.69 13.79
C ALA A 115 1.32 25.38 13.74
N MET A 116 1.97 24.24 13.95
CA MET A 116 1.29 22.93 14.00
C MET A 116 0.24 22.89 15.12
N LYS A 117 0.57 23.41 16.31
CA LYS A 117 -0.37 23.49 17.43
C LYS A 117 -1.59 24.36 17.09
N ARG A 118 -1.38 25.55 16.52
CA ARG A 118 -2.46 26.48 16.18
C ARG A 118 -3.40 25.91 15.12
N LEU A 119 -2.87 25.14 14.17
CA LEU A 119 -3.69 24.45 13.18
C LEU A 119 -4.61 23.39 13.80
N GLU A 120 -4.11 22.60 14.75
CA GLU A 120 -4.94 21.61 15.46
C GLU A 120 -6.00 22.28 16.35
N GLU A 121 -5.66 23.39 17.02
CA GLU A 121 -6.62 24.15 17.85
C GLU A 121 -7.75 24.77 17.03
N GLU A 122 -7.45 25.24 15.82
CA GLU A 122 -8.43 25.84 14.90
C GLU A 122 -9.26 24.78 14.16
N ASN A 123 -8.71 23.58 13.94
CA ASN A 123 -9.32 22.53 13.15
C ASN A 123 -9.34 21.20 13.94
N PRO A 124 -10.45 20.88 14.65
CA PRO A 124 -10.56 19.67 15.47
C PRO A 124 -10.28 18.36 14.70
N GLU A 125 -10.56 18.31 13.41
CA GLU A 125 -10.30 17.15 12.55
C GLU A 125 -8.78 16.86 12.39
N LEU A 126 -7.93 17.85 12.68
CA LEU A 126 -6.47 17.70 12.65
C LEU A 126 -5.88 17.24 13.97
N GLU A 127 -6.68 17.04 15.03
CA GLU A 127 -6.18 16.71 16.35
C GLU A 127 -5.28 15.46 16.36
N GLY A 128 -4.05 15.63 16.84
CA GLY A 128 -3.06 14.57 16.97
C GLY A 128 -2.40 14.12 15.67
N ILE A 129 -2.73 14.77 14.54
CA ILE A 129 -2.14 14.50 13.22
C ILE A 129 -0.80 15.22 13.08
N LEU A 130 -0.70 16.48 13.50
CA LEU A 130 0.46 17.33 13.22
C LEU A 130 1.54 17.17 14.32
N PRO A 131 2.75 16.69 13.98
CA PRO A 131 3.78 16.47 14.98
C PRO A 131 4.45 17.78 15.42
N ARG A 132 4.58 17.95 16.74
CA ARG A 132 5.32 19.05 17.40
C ARG A 132 6.70 18.58 17.85
N ILE A 133 7.54 18.25 16.88
CA ILE A 133 8.82 17.54 17.10
C ILE A 133 10.05 18.37 16.69
N TYR A 134 9.88 19.59 16.17
CA TYR A 134 10.99 20.33 15.58
C TYR A 134 11.97 20.85 16.65
N GLN A 135 11.48 21.41 17.77
CA GLN A 135 12.34 21.91 18.84
C GLN A 135 13.24 20.84 19.44
N GLY A 136 12.69 19.65 19.69
CA GLY A 136 13.42 18.51 20.26
C GLY A 136 14.32 17.76 19.27
N SER A 137 14.32 18.17 18.00
CA SER A 137 15.04 17.45 16.95
C SER A 137 16.51 17.86 16.82
N ASN A 138 17.32 16.92 16.34
CA ASN A 138 18.72 17.15 15.94
C ASN A 138 18.87 17.84 14.58
N LEU A 139 17.77 18.25 13.93
CA LEU A 139 17.80 18.95 12.65
C LEU A 139 18.23 20.40 12.88
N PRO A 140 19.35 20.91 12.35
CA PRO A 140 19.77 22.30 12.63
C PRO A 140 18.74 23.34 12.13
N PRO A 141 18.59 24.51 12.78
CA PRO A 141 17.69 25.58 12.31
C PRO A 141 17.90 25.98 10.85
N GLU A 142 19.15 26.04 10.39
CA GLU A 142 19.52 26.33 9.01
C GLU A 142 19.03 25.26 8.01
N ASN A 143 18.97 24.00 8.44
CA ASN A 143 18.46 22.90 7.63
C ASN A 143 16.92 22.96 7.55
N VAL A 144 16.25 23.32 8.65
CA VAL A 144 14.81 23.59 8.66
C VAL A 144 14.48 24.74 7.72
N ALA A 145 15.25 25.83 7.78
CA ALA A 145 15.12 26.96 6.85
C ALA A 145 15.28 26.52 5.39
N GLY A 146 16.30 25.71 5.10
CA GLY A 146 16.53 25.15 3.77
C GLY A 146 15.37 24.29 3.26
N LEU A 147 14.74 23.49 4.12
CA LEU A 147 13.53 22.73 3.76
C LEU A 147 12.36 23.65 3.42
N ILE A 148 12.13 24.69 4.22
CA ILE A 148 11.10 25.69 3.95
C ILE A 148 11.36 26.37 2.60
N GLU A 149 12.60 26.76 2.30
CA GLU A 149 12.98 27.36 1.01
C GLU A 149 12.75 26.38 -0.17
N ILE A 150 13.03 25.09 0.00
CA ILE A 150 12.79 24.07 -1.03
C ILE A 150 11.29 23.94 -1.36
N PHE A 151 10.42 23.85 -0.34
CA PHE A 151 8.97 23.71 -0.52
C PHE A 151 8.26 25.03 -0.86
N SER A 152 9.02 26.12 -0.93
CA SER A 152 8.55 27.44 -1.30
C SER A 152 8.70 27.78 -2.79
N ARG A 153 9.30 26.89 -3.59
CA ARG A 153 9.48 27.11 -5.03
C ARG A 153 8.12 27.32 -5.74
N ASP A 154 8.12 28.12 -6.81
CA ASP A 154 6.91 28.55 -7.54
C ASP A 154 6.06 27.41 -8.09
N VAL A 155 6.68 26.26 -8.37
CA VAL A 155 6.01 24.99 -8.74
C VAL A 155 4.98 24.52 -7.71
N PHE A 156 5.09 24.98 -6.45
CA PHE A 156 4.14 24.74 -5.38
C PHE A 156 3.32 25.99 -5.04
N SER A 157 3.24 27.00 -5.92
CA SER A 157 2.45 28.21 -5.65
C SER A 157 0.98 28.00 -6.05
N ALA A 158 0.06 28.57 -5.27
CA ALA A 158 -1.39 28.41 -5.43
C ALA A 158 -1.99 29.03 -6.71
N ASN A 159 -1.16 29.43 -7.68
CA ASN A 159 -1.58 30.14 -8.90
C ASN A 159 -1.97 29.22 -10.06
N THR A 160 -1.91 27.90 -9.87
CA THR A 160 -2.41 26.89 -10.81
C THR A 160 -3.24 25.86 -10.06
N ASP A 161 -4.33 25.37 -10.67
CA ASP A 161 -5.11 24.23 -10.16
C ASP A 161 -4.23 22.98 -9.95
N ASP A 162 -3.14 22.89 -10.71
CA ASP A 162 -2.14 21.82 -10.64
C ASP A 162 -1.32 21.83 -9.33
N SER A 163 -1.24 22.94 -8.59
CA SER A 163 -0.30 23.06 -7.45
C SER A 163 -0.65 22.17 -6.25
N VAL A 164 -1.95 21.97 -5.99
CA VAL A 164 -2.47 21.09 -4.93
C VAL A 164 -2.21 19.62 -5.27
N ASP A 165 -2.44 19.26 -6.53
CA ASP A 165 -2.17 17.93 -7.07
C ASP A 165 -0.66 17.62 -7.05
N ILE A 166 0.19 18.58 -7.43
CA ILE A 166 1.66 18.45 -7.37
C ILE A 166 2.14 18.14 -5.95
N LEU A 167 1.57 18.77 -4.92
CA LEU A 167 1.95 18.50 -3.52
C LEU A 167 1.54 17.10 -3.07
N GLY A 168 0.34 16.64 -3.44
CA GLY A 168 -0.11 15.27 -3.19
C GLY A 168 0.81 14.24 -3.84
N ARG A 169 1.10 14.40 -5.13
CA ARG A 169 2.03 13.51 -5.86
C ARG A 169 3.44 13.56 -5.27
N THR A 170 3.91 14.74 -4.85
CA THR A 170 5.21 14.89 -4.19
C THR A 170 5.25 14.15 -2.85
N TYR A 171 4.18 14.23 -2.07
CA TYR A 171 4.05 13.52 -0.80
C TYR A 171 4.13 12.00 -0.99
N GLU A 172 3.40 11.45 -1.97
CA GLU A 172 3.45 10.02 -2.33
C GLU A 172 4.84 9.58 -2.82
N TYR A 173 5.49 10.41 -3.64
CA TYR A 173 6.86 10.15 -4.07
C TYR A 173 7.84 10.11 -2.89
N PHE A 174 7.71 11.04 -1.94
CA PHE A 174 8.56 11.11 -0.77
C PHE A 174 8.35 9.91 0.15
N ILE A 175 7.10 9.51 0.40
CA ILE A 175 6.79 8.27 1.16
C ILE A 175 7.45 7.07 0.49
N SER A 176 7.25 6.90 -0.82
CA SER A 176 7.83 5.79 -1.58
C SER A 176 9.36 5.77 -1.48
N SER A 177 9.98 6.95 -1.60
CA SER A 177 11.43 7.10 -1.59
C SER A 177 12.03 6.89 -0.20
N PHE A 178 11.35 7.34 0.86
CA PHE A 178 11.77 7.05 2.23
C PHE A 178 11.68 5.56 2.53
N ALA A 179 10.58 4.90 2.16
CA ALA A 179 10.43 3.45 2.32
C ALA A 179 11.53 2.67 1.59
N ALA A 180 11.89 3.08 0.37
CA ALA A 180 12.99 2.48 -0.38
C ALA A 180 14.35 2.68 0.31
N SER A 181 14.56 3.81 0.99
CA SER A 181 15.80 4.12 1.71
C SER A 181 15.96 3.38 3.05
N GLU A 182 14.86 2.98 3.67
CA GLU A 182 14.82 2.29 4.97
C GLU A 182 15.12 0.78 4.87
N GLY A 183 15.11 0.21 3.67
CA GLY A 183 15.43 -1.20 3.41
C GLY A 183 14.49 -2.16 4.15
N ASN A 184 15.02 -3.28 4.67
CA ASN A 184 14.22 -4.36 5.29
C ASN A 184 13.38 -3.95 6.50
N ARG A 185 13.53 -2.74 7.04
CA ARG A 185 12.65 -2.20 8.10
C ARG A 185 11.40 -1.49 7.54
N GLY A 186 11.37 -1.18 6.25
CA GLY A 186 10.32 -0.39 5.60
C GLY A 186 9.15 -1.20 5.02
N GLY A 187 9.27 -2.54 4.96
CA GLY A 187 8.31 -3.41 4.24
C GLY A 187 6.92 -3.51 4.86
N GLU A 188 6.80 -3.13 6.13
CA GLU A 188 5.51 -3.05 6.84
C GLU A 188 4.79 -1.72 6.57
N PHE A 189 5.47 -0.72 6.00
CA PHE A 189 4.97 0.67 5.98
C PHE A 189 4.57 1.19 4.58
N PHE A 190 5.00 0.51 3.51
CA PHE A 190 4.72 0.94 2.14
C PHE A 190 4.68 -0.20 1.13
N THR A 191 3.64 -0.22 0.30
CA THR A 191 3.45 -1.19 -0.77
C THR A 191 3.80 -0.55 -2.12
N PRO A 192 4.65 -1.17 -2.96
CA PRO A 192 4.98 -0.63 -4.28
C PRO A 192 3.74 -0.33 -5.13
N SER A 193 3.72 0.82 -5.80
CA SER A 193 2.57 1.30 -6.59
C SER A 193 2.06 0.27 -7.61
N SER A 194 2.94 -0.48 -8.28
CA SER A 194 2.52 -1.50 -9.26
C SER A 194 1.73 -2.66 -8.64
N ILE A 195 2.00 -3.01 -7.38
CA ILE A 195 1.27 -4.05 -6.65
C ILE A 195 -0.08 -3.52 -6.18
N VAL A 196 -0.11 -2.29 -5.65
CA VAL A 196 -1.34 -1.62 -5.24
C VAL A 196 -2.30 -1.49 -6.42
N LYS A 197 -1.81 -1.00 -7.57
CA LYS A 197 -2.57 -0.88 -8.81
C LYS A 197 -3.11 -2.22 -9.30
N LEU A 198 -2.33 -3.29 -9.18
CA LEU A 198 -2.79 -4.63 -9.52
C LEU A 198 -3.93 -5.10 -8.60
N LEU A 199 -3.76 -4.96 -7.27
CA LEU A 199 -4.80 -5.31 -6.31
C LEU A 199 -6.10 -4.55 -6.57
N VAL A 200 -6.01 -3.23 -6.75
CA VAL A 200 -7.16 -2.36 -7.02
C VAL A 200 -7.82 -2.72 -8.37
N ALA A 201 -7.04 -2.93 -9.43
CA ALA A 201 -7.57 -3.31 -10.74
C ALA A 201 -8.27 -4.68 -10.74
N MET A 202 -7.84 -5.60 -9.87
CA MET A 202 -8.47 -6.91 -9.69
C MET A 202 -9.70 -6.87 -8.77
N LEU A 203 -9.69 -6.03 -7.73
CA LEU A 203 -10.82 -5.86 -6.81
C LEU A 203 -11.97 -5.06 -7.44
N GLU A 204 -11.62 -4.03 -8.21
CA GLU A 204 -12.49 -3.07 -8.87
C GLU A 204 -13.41 -2.31 -7.90
N PRO A 205 -12.86 -1.57 -6.91
CA PRO A 205 -13.65 -0.78 -5.98
C PRO A 205 -14.31 0.39 -6.71
N LYS A 206 -15.61 0.28 -7.00
CA LYS A 206 -16.39 1.32 -7.71
C LYS A 206 -17.25 2.16 -6.78
N SER A 207 -17.72 1.58 -5.69
CA SER A 207 -18.54 2.21 -4.65
C SER A 207 -18.63 1.31 -3.43
N GLY A 208 -18.87 1.87 -2.25
CA GLY A 208 -19.06 1.10 -1.02
C GLY A 208 -17.91 1.23 -0.04
N ILE A 209 -17.76 0.25 0.84
CA ILE A 209 -16.80 0.30 1.96
C ILE A 209 -15.50 -0.41 1.59
N VAL A 210 -14.38 0.31 1.71
CA VAL A 210 -13.02 -0.22 1.59
C VAL A 210 -12.38 -0.25 2.96
N PHE A 211 -11.91 -1.42 3.39
CA PHE A 211 -11.25 -1.62 4.67
C PHE A 211 -9.81 -2.11 4.48
N ASP A 212 -8.85 -1.45 5.12
CA ASP A 212 -7.46 -1.90 5.23
C ASP A 212 -7.04 -1.97 6.71
N PRO A 213 -7.05 -3.16 7.33
CA PRO A 213 -6.71 -3.31 8.75
C PRO A 213 -5.20 -3.25 9.03
N ALA A 214 -4.36 -2.97 8.03
CA ALA A 214 -2.93 -2.70 8.20
C ALA A 214 -2.52 -1.57 7.24
N CYS A 215 -3.24 -0.45 7.33
CA CYS A 215 -3.28 0.55 6.26
C CYS A 215 -1.99 1.32 6.03
N GLY A 216 -1.05 1.27 6.99
CA GLY A 216 0.21 1.98 6.89
C GLY A 216 0.00 3.46 6.55
N SER A 217 0.64 3.90 5.47
CA SER A 217 0.54 5.27 4.95
C SER A 217 -0.72 5.57 4.12
N GLY A 218 -1.68 4.65 4.02
CA GLY A 218 -2.96 4.86 3.33
C GLY A 218 -2.89 4.77 1.79
N GLY A 219 -1.77 4.33 1.21
CA GLY A 219 -1.59 4.27 -0.24
C GLY A 219 -2.62 3.39 -0.98
N MET A 220 -3.16 2.36 -0.32
CA MET A 220 -4.25 1.54 -0.87
C MET A 220 -5.54 2.35 -1.06
N PHE A 221 -5.84 3.30 -0.16
CA PHE A 221 -7.01 4.15 -0.25
C PHE A 221 -6.88 5.16 -1.39
N ILE A 222 -5.71 5.79 -1.53
CA ILE A 222 -5.45 6.75 -2.63
C ILE A 222 -5.71 6.10 -3.99
N GLN A 223 -5.15 4.91 -4.20
CA GLN A 223 -5.28 4.19 -5.47
C GLN A 223 -6.70 3.65 -5.70
N SER A 224 -7.43 3.31 -4.63
CA SER A 224 -8.83 2.88 -4.73
C SER A 224 -9.74 4.05 -5.13
N GLU A 225 -9.53 5.24 -4.55
CA GLU A 225 -10.26 6.46 -4.92
C GLU A 225 -9.95 6.87 -6.36
N GLU A 226 -8.69 6.78 -6.80
CA GLU A 226 -8.30 7.06 -8.20
C GLU A 226 -8.94 6.09 -9.20
N TYR A 227 -9.21 4.85 -8.79
CA TYR A 227 -9.85 3.84 -9.65
C TYR A 227 -11.36 4.05 -9.77
N ALA A 228 -12.01 4.57 -8.72
CA ALA A 228 -13.45 4.76 -8.69
C ALA A 228 -13.89 5.76 -9.78
N PRO A 229 -14.98 5.47 -10.53
CA PRO A 229 -15.41 6.33 -11.62
C PRO A 229 -15.93 7.70 -11.14
N ASN A 230 -16.42 7.75 -9.90
CA ASN A 230 -16.94 8.95 -9.25
C ASN A 230 -16.18 9.17 -7.94
N LYS A 231 -15.71 10.40 -7.71
CA LYS A 231 -15.13 10.80 -6.42
C LYS A 231 -16.14 10.60 -5.29
N HIS A 232 -15.65 10.24 -4.11
CA HIS A 232 -16.42 10.06 -2.88
C HIS A 232 -17.50 8.96 -2.95
N SER A 233 -17.39 8.04 -3.91
CA SER A 233 -18.25 6.85 -3.98
C SER A 233 -17.81 5.75 -2.99
N LEU A 234 -16.60 5.87 -2.45
CA LEU A 234 -16.00 4.94 -1.50
C LEU A 234 -15.93 5.57 -0.10
N SER A 235 -16.14 4.73 0.91
CA SER A 235 -15.87 5.05 2.32
C SER A 235 -14.69 4.22 2.80
N PHE A 236 -13.70 4.87 3.41
CA PHE A 236 -12.44 4.23 3.77
C PHE A 236 -12.31 4.07 5.28
N TYR A 237 -11.97 2.86 5.70
CA TYR A 237 -11.70 2.53 7.10
C TYR A 237 -10.35 1.85 7.18
N GLY A 238 -9.52 2.26 8.14
CA GLY A 238 -8.17 1.75 8.27
C GLY A 238 -7.74 1.59 9.71
N GLN A 239 -6.87 0.60 9.95
CA GLN A 239 -6.22 0.41 11.23
C GLN A 239 -4.71 0.28 11.05
N GLU A 240 -3.96 0.89 11.95
CA GLU A 240 -2.49 0.86 11.97
C GLU A 240 -1.99 0.88 13.41
N ASN A 241 -0.94 0.12 13.73
CA ASN A 241 -0.47 -0.07 15.10
C ASN A 241 0.63 0.93 15.51
N VAL A 242 1.26 1.62 14.55
CA VAL A 242 2.28 2.64 14.80
C VAL A 242 1.70 4.05 14.73
N VAL A 243 1.77 4.78 15.84
CA VAL A 243 1.28 6.17 15.98
C VAL A 243 1.81 7.11 14.89
N THR A 244 3.12 7.05 14.61
CA THR A 244 3.72 7.92 13.61
C THR A 244 3.25 7.58 12.20
N THR A 245 2.99 6.31 11.90
CA THR A 245 2.44 5.85 10.62
C THR A 245 0.98 6.25 10.47
N VAL A 246 0.15 6.15 11.52
CA VAL A 246 -1.23 6.68 11.53
C VAL A 246 -1.26 8.14 11.11
N ARG A 247 -0.37 8.97 11.67
CA ARG A 247 -0.27 10.39 11.29
C ARG A 247 0.06 10.58 9.81
N LEU A 248 1.02 9.82 9.28
CA LEU A 248 1.38 9.87 7.86
C LEU A 248 0.20 9.48 6.97
N GLY A 249 -0.52 8.41 7.32
CA GLY A 249 -1.70 7.95 6.60
C GLY A 249 -2.84 8.96 6.62
N LYS A 250 -3.13 9.55 7.79
CA LYS A 250 -4.13 10.62 7.92
C LYS A 250 -3.79 11.87 7.10
N MET A 251 -2.54 12.33 7.14
CA MET A 251 -2.11 13.43 6.27
C MET A 251 -2.25 13.06 4.79
N ASN A 252 -1.92 11.81 4.41
CA ASN A 252 -1.97 11.37 3.03
C ASN A 252 -3.39 11.39 2.45
N VAL A 253 -4.36 10.82 3.17
CA VAL A 253 -5.76 10.82 2.73
C VAL A 253 -6.32 12.25 2.66
N LEU A 254 -5.97 13.12 3.61
CA LEU A 254 -6.39 14.52 3.62
C LEU A 254 -5.82 15.31 2.43
N LEU A 255 -4.55 15.08 2.06
CA LEU A 255 -3.94 15.69 0.87
C LEU A 255 -4.71 15.37 -0.41
N HIS A 256 -5.20 14.14 -0.51
CA HIS A 256 -5.95 13.65 -1.66
C HIS A 256 -7.46 13.94 -1.55
N GLY A 257 -7.91 14.66 -0.51
CA GLY A 257 -9.31 14.98 -0.29
C GLY A 257 -10.17 13.76 0.06
N ILE A 258 -9.55 12.70 0.58
CA ILE A 258 -10.21 11.45 0.94
C ILE A 258 -10.61 11.52 2.41
N ASN A 259 -11.89 11.24 2.67
CA ASN A 259 -12.39 11.05 4.03
C ASN A 259 -12.20 9.57 4.43
N ALA A 260 -11.16 9.31 5.22
CA ALA A 260 -10.86 7.97 5.74
C ALA A 260 -10.79 7.97 7.26
N GLU A 261 -11.45 7.01 7.88
CA GLU A 261 -11.37 6.79 9.32
C GLU A 261 -10.20 5.84 9.63
N ILE A 262 -9.08 6.39 10.09
CA ILE A 262 -7.89 5.62 10.48
C ILE A 262 -7.75 5.61 12.01
N ARG A 263 -7.81 4.42 12.62
CA ARG A 263 -7.68 4.22 14.08
C ARG A 263 -6.36 3.56 14.45
N LEU A 264 -5.82 3.96 15.60
CA LEU A 264 -4.60 3.37 16.16
C LEU A 264 -4.94 2.08 16.93
N GLY A 265 -4.26 0.98 16.61
CA GLY A 265 -4.36 -0.26 17.37
C GLY A 265 -3.76 -1.46 16.68
N ASP A 266 -3.46 -2.52 17.43
CA ASP A 266 -3.09 -3.83 16.86
C ASP A 266 -4.36 -4.54 16.35
N SER A 267 -4.51 -4.73 15.04
CA SER A 267 -5.74 -5.30 14.45
C SER A 267 -5.99 -6.75 14.83
N LEU A 268 -4.94 -7.50 15.17
CA LEU A 268 -5.09 -8.90 15.57
C LEU A 268 -5.53 -9.03 17.02
N LEU A 269 -5.07 -8.15 17.91
CA LEU A 269 -5.34 -8.23 19.35
C LEU A 269 -6.37 -7.23 19.87
N ASN A 270 -6.58 -6.14 19.15
CA ASN A 270 -7.43 -5.02 19.53
C ASN A 270 -8.06 -4.40 18.27
N ASP A 271 -8.95 -5.17 17.65
CA ASP A 271 -9.75 -4.75 16.50
C ASP A 271 -10.56 -3.49 16.86
N GLN A 272 -10.25 -2.38 16.19
CA GLN A 272 -10.94 -1.11 16.38
C GLN A 272 -12.26 -1.06 15.60
N PHE A 273 -12.56 -2.05 14.76
CA PHE A 273 -13.74 -2.10 13.89
C PHE A 273 -14.50 -3.43 13.99
N PRO A 274 -14.86 -3.92 15.21
CA PRO A 274 -15.37 -5.28 15.41
C PRO A 274 -16.67 -5.61 14.64
N ASP A 275 -17.48 -4.59 14.36
CA ASP A 275 -18.77 -4.72 13.67
C ASP A 275 -18.70 -4.36 12.17
N LEU A 276 -17.57 -3.85 11.68
CA LEU A 276 -17.44 -3.40 10.29
C LEU A 276 -17.51 -4.58 9.33
N LYS A 277 -18.39 -4.47 8.33
CA LYS A 277 -18.49 -5.40 7.18
C LYS A 277 -18.31 -4.61 5.89
N ALA A 278 -17.17 -4.80 5.23
CA ALA A 278 -16.74 -4.09 4.04
C ALA A 278 -17.09 -4.86 2.76
N ASP A 279 -17.28 -4.10 1.67
CA ASP A 279 -17.39 -4.65 0.31
C ASP A 279 -16.02 -5.09 -0.20
N TYR A 280 -14.99 -4.34 0.16
CA TYR A 280 -13.61 -4.60 -0.23
C TYR A 280 -12.71 -4.59 1.00
N VAL A 281 -11.93 -5.65 1.18
CA VAL A 281 -10.78 -5.63 2.08
C VAL A 281 -9.51 -5.64 1.22
N ILE A 282 -8.68 -4.61 1.35
CA ILE A 282 -7.42 -4.50 0.61
C ILE A 282 -6.29 -4.32 1.60
N ALA A 283 -5.24 -5.13 1.53
CA ALA A 283 -4.18 -5.09 2.54
C ALA A 283 -2.82 -5.58 2.05
N ASN A 284 -1.77 -5.07 2.68
CA ASN A 284 -0.43 -5.66 2.68
C ASN A 284 0.03 -5.80 4.14
N PRO A 285 -0.45 -6.83 4.86
CA PRO A 285 -0.11 -7.00 6.27
C PRO A 285 1.37 -7.35 6.44
N PRO A 286 1.95 -7.13 7.64
CA PRO A 286 3.32 -7.54 7.89
C PRO A 286 3.50 -9.06 7.72
N PHE A 287 4.54 -9.49 7.01
CA PHE A 287 4.74 -10.89 6.67
C PHE A 287 5.40 -11.69 7.78
N ASN A 288 4.92 -12.91 8.01
CA ASN A 288 5.58 -13.90 8.88
C ASN A 288 5.84 -13.39 10.31
N GLN A 289 4.93 -12.58 10.85
CA GLN A 289 5.02 -12.06 12.21
C GLN A 289 5.02 -13.22 13.21
N LYS A 290 6.13 -13.35 13.93
CA LYS A 290 6.29 -14.29 15.04
C LYS A 290 5.92 -13.61 16.35
N ASP A 291 5.55 -14.41 17.35
CA ASP A 291 5.33 -13.97 18.72
C ASP A 291 4.35 -12.78 18.82
N TRP A 292 3.38 -12.73 17.90
CA TRP A 292 2.39 -11.65 17.81
C TRP A 292 1.39 -11.68 18.96
N GLY A 293 1.37 -12.76 19.75
CA GLY A 293 0.56 -12.88 20.97
C GLY A 293 -0.76 -13.62 20.76
N ALA A 294 -0.77 -14.65 19.91
CA ALA A 294 -1.88 -15.56 19.68
C ALA A 294 -2.48 -16.13 20.98
N ASP A 295 -1.66 -16.31 22.02
CA ASP A 295 -2.06 -16.77 23.35
C ASP A 295 -2.99 -15.80 24.10
N ARG A 296 -2.95 -14.50 23.73
CA ARG A 296 -3.85 -13.46 24.27
C ARG A 296 -5.19 -13.42 23.54
N LEU A 297 -5.30 -14.08 22.38
CA LEU A 297 -6.54 -14.12 21.61
C LEU A 297 -7.56 -15.04 22.30
N SER A 298 -8.81 -14.59 22.36
CA SER A 298 -9.90 -15.43 22.88
C SER A 298 -10.10 -16.66 22.00
N LYS A 299 -10.27 -17.83 22.62
CA LYS A 299 -10.64 -19.07 21.89
C LYS A 299 -12.01 -18.98 21.22
N ASN A 300 -12.86 -18.06 21.68
CA ASN A 300 -14.19 -17.80 21.12
C ASN A 300 -14.22 -16.52 20.27
N ASP A 301 -13.06 -16.04 19.81
CA ASP A 301 -13.00 -14.88 18.92
C ASP A 301 -13.80 -15.17 17.63
N PRO A 302 -14.80 -14.34 17.28
CA PRO A 302 -15.72 -14.61 16.18
C PRO A 302 -15.05 -14.57 14.80
N ARG A 303 -13.81 -14.06 14.72
CA ARG A 303 -13.01 -14.04 13.49
C ARG A 303 -12.44 -15.41 13.15
N LEU A 304 -12.30 -16.29 14.14
CA LEU A 304 -11.66 -17.58 13.98
C LEU A 304 -12.58 -18.58 13.27
N ILE A 305 -12.13 -19.08 12.13
CA ILE A 305 -12.69 -20.29 11.50
C ILE A 305 -11.80 -21.52 11.75
N GLY A 306 -10.57 -21.34 12.21
CA GLY A 306 -9.67 -22.44 12.57
C GLY A 306 -8.59 -22.00 13.56
N PRO A 307 -7.60 -22.85 13.81
CA PRO A 307 -6.57 -22.57 14.81
C PRO A 307 -5.64 -21.43 14.35
N VAL A 308 -4.96 -20.84 15.33
CA VAL A 308 -3.88 -19.86 15.12
C VAL A 308 -2.64 -20.29 15.89
N THR A 309 -1.48 -19.79 15.47
CA THR A 309 -0.19 -20.09 16.08
C THR A 309 0.63 -18.81 16.28
N ASN A 310 1.47 -18.79 17.32
CA ASN A 310 2.44 -17.72 17.53
C ASN A 310 3.63 -17.78 16.56
N SER A 311 3.81 -18.89 15.82
CA SER A 311 4.90 -19.00 14.85
C SER A 311 4.71 -18.12 13.61
N ASN A 312 3.48 -17.73 13.29
CA ASN A 312 3.17 -16.89 12.13
C ASN A 312 1.74 -16.30 12.20
N ALA A 313 1.60 -15.00 12.01
CA ALA A 313 0.29 -14.33 11.98
C ALA A 313 -0.46 -14.42 10.63
N ASN A 314 0.16 -14.88 9.55
CA ASN A 314 -0.43 -14.82 8.19
C ASN A 314 -1.86 -15.38 8.11
N TYR A 315 -2.12 -16.55 8.72
CA TYR A 315 -3.45 -17.15 8.72
C TYR A 315 -4.42 -16.53 9.72
N MET A 316 -3.94 -15.79 10.72
CA MET A 316 -4.82 -14.93 11.52
C MET A 316 -5.26 -13.71 10.70
N TRP A 317 -4.36 -13.08 9.94
CA TRP A 317 -4.71 -12.00 9.02
C TRP A 317 -5.77 -12.42 8.00
N MET A 318 -5.62 -13.58 7.35
CA MET A 318 -6.62 -14.10 6.41
C MET A 318 -8.00 -14.29 7.04
N GLN A 319 -8.05 -14.80 8.27
CA GLN A 319 -9.29 -14.99 9.02
C GLN A 319 -9.93 -13.64 9.38
N HIS A 320 -9.12 -12.67 9.81
CA HIS A 320 -9.57 -11.31 10.08
C HIS A 320 -10.16 -10.65 8.81
N PHE A 321 -9.48 -10.77 7.66
CA PHE A 321 -9.99 -10.25 6.39
C PHE A 321 -11.33 -10.87 6.01
N LEU A 322 -11.44 -12.21 6.10
CA LEU A 322 -12.68 -12.92 5.80
C LEU A 322 -13.84 -12.51 6.72
N TYR A 323 -13.54 -12.30 8.01
CA TYR A 323 -14.54 -11.86 8.98
C TYR A 323 -15.10 -10.48 8.64
N HIS A 324 -14.27 -9.53 8.22
CA HIS A 324 -14.70 -8.17 7.86
C HIS A 324 -15.31 -8.05 6.47
N LEU A 325 -15.38 -9.11 5.67
CA LEU A 325 -16.17 -9.07 4.43
C LEU A 325 -17.67 -9.16 4.73
N ASN A 326 -18.47 -8.30 4.09
CA ASN A 326 -19.91 -8.53 3.97
C ASN A 326 -20.21 -9.73 3.06
N ASP A 327 -21.47 -10.17 2.97
CA ASP A 327 -21.85 -11.38 2.22
C ASP A 327 -21.59 -11.31 0.71
N ALA A 328 -21.42 -10.10 0.16
CA ALA A 328 -21.08 -9.85 -1.24
C ALA A 328 -19.62 -9.39 -1.44
N GLY A 329 -18.80 -9.42 -0.39
CA GLY A 329 -17.48 -8.80 -0.39
C GLY A 329 -16.38 -9.66 -1.02
N THR A 330 -15.30 -8.99 -1.42
CA THR A 330 -14.06 -9.61 -1.86
C THR A 330 -12.86 -8.97 -1.16
N ALA A 331 -11.98 -9.79 -0.59
CA ALA A 331 -10.69 -9.36 -0.05
C ALA A 331 -9.59 -9.64 -1.07
N GLY A 332 -8.64 -8.72 -1.24
CA GLY A 332 -7.44 -8.88 -2.06
C GLY A 332 -6.23 -8.39 -1.28
N PHE A 333 -5.25 -9.26 -1.05
CA PHE A 333 -4.13 -8.91 -0.16
C PHE A 333 -2.84 -9.63 -0.53
N VAL A 334 -1.72 -9.03 -0.11
CA VAL A 334 -0.39 -9.58 -0.34
C VAL A 334 -0.03 -10.57 0.77
N MET A 335 0.60 -11.69 0.38
CA MET A 335 1.21 -12.66 1.30
C MET A 335 2.57 -13.12 0.79
N ALA A 336 3.44 -13.56 1.70
CA ALA A 336 4.65 -14.28 1.32
C ALA A 336 4.28 -15.64 0.67
N ASN A 337 5.06 -16.09 -0.33
CA ASN A 337 4.78 -17.34 -1.05
C ASN A 337 4.63 -18.57 -0.15
N GLY A 338 5.29 -18.59 1.01
CA GLY A 338 5.16 -19.68 1.98
C GLY A 338 3.71 -19.90 2.47
N ALA A 339 2.86 -18.87 2.44
CA ALA A 339 1.45 -19.02 2.82
C ALA A 339 0.69 -20.00 1.91
N MET A 340 1.08 -20.14 0.64
CA MET A 340 0.46 -21.08 -0.31
C MET A 340 0.73 -22.56 0.00
N THR A 341 1.79 -22.87 0.75
CA THR A 341 2.34 -24.24 0.87
C THR A 341 2.80 -24.64 2.26
N THR A 342 2.67 -23.77 3.26
CA THR A 342 3.04 -24.05 4.65
C THR A 342 2.48 -25.41 5.13
N ASN A 343 3.33 -26.16 5.83
CA ASN A 343 3.01 -27.46 6.44
C ASN A 343 2.90 -27.37 7.96
N VAL A 344 2.94 -26.16 8.53
CA VAL A 344 2.57 -25.94 9.93
C VAL A 344 1.12 -26.40 10.08
N LYS A 345 0.86 -27.32 11.01
CA LYS A 345 -0.40 -28.06 11.09
C LYS A 345 -1.60 -27.11 11.19
N GLU A 346 -1.52 -26.12 12.07
CA GLU A 346 -2.55 -25.13 12.33
C GLU A 346 -2.83 -24.26 11.09
N GLU A 347 -1.78 -23.77 10.43
CA GLU A 347 -1.91 -22.97 9.20
C GLU A 347 -2.48 -23.79 8.04
N LYS A 348 -2.05 -25.05 7.90
CA LYS A 348 -2.57 -25.98 6.88
C LYS A 348 -4.06 -26.27 7.11
N GLU A 349 -4.49 -26.46 8.35
CA GLU A 349 -5.89 -26.69 8.70
C GLU A 349 -6.78 -25.49 8.30
N VAL A 350 -6.34 -24.26 8.57
CA VAL A 350 -7.07 -23.06 8.12
C VAL A 350 -7.08 -22.96 6.59
N ARG A 351 -5.96 -23.25 5.91
CA ARG A 351 -5.91 -23.29 4.43
C ARG A 351 -6.92 -24.28 3.86
N GLN A 352 -6.97 -25.49 4.42
CA GLN A 352 -7.92 -26.53 4.02
C GLN A 352 -9.35 -26.04 4.15
N LYS A 353 -9.70 -25.45 5.30
CA LYS A 353 -11.03 -24.90 5.52
C LYS A 353 -11.40 -23.77 4.56
N LEU A 354 -10.47 -22.84 4.29
CA LEU A 354 -10.67 -21.75 3.32
C LEU A 354 -10.93 -22.28 1.90
N VAL A 355 -10.27 -23.38 1.51
CA VAL A 355 -10.46 -24.04 0.22
C VAL A 355 -11.79 -24.81 0.20
N ASP A 356 -12.05 -25.66 1.20
CA ASP A 356 -13.21 -26.55 1.25
C ASP A 356 -14.54 -25.80 1.38
N GLU A 357 -14.55 -24.68 2.10
CA GLU A 357 -15.74 -23.81 2.17
C GLU A 357 -15.89 -22.90 0.95
N GLY A 358 -14.89 -22.91 0.05
CA GLY A 358 -14.90 -22.14 -1.19
C GLY A 358 -14.76 -20.64 -0.95
N TYR A 359 -13.88 -20.21 -0.04
CA TYR A 359 -13.56 -18.79 0.13
C TYR A 359 -12.39 -18.31 -0.73
N ILE A 360 -11.42 -19.17 -1.02
CA ILE A 360 -10.30 -18.84 -1.92
C ILE A 360 -10.84 -18.71 -3.34
N ASP A 361 -10.75 -17.51 -3.93
CA ASP A 361 -11.28 -17.22 -5.26
C ASP A 361 -10.20 -17.20 -6.34
N CYS A 362 -9.07 -16.54 -6.04
CA CYS A 362 -7.94 -16.45 -6.95
C CYS A 362 -6.60 -16.38 -6.19
N ILE A 363 -5.57 -16.99 -6.76
CA ILE A 363 -4.18 -16.88 -6.31
C ILE A 363 -3.32 -16.37 -7.47
N VAL A 364 -2.57 -15.30 -7.23
CA VAL A 364 -1.61 -14.74 -8.20
C VAL A 364 -0.20 -14.86 -7.65
N GLN A 365 0.67 -15.61 -8.31
CA GLN A 365 2.08 -15.66 -7.94
C GLN A 365 2.83 -14.53 -8.66
N LEU A 366 3.42 -13.61 -7.89
CA LEU A 366 4.05 -12.41 -8.45
C LEU A 366 5.51 -12.65 -8.87
N PRO A 367 6.04 -11.81 -9.77
CA PRO A 367 7.48 -11.70 -9.99
C PRO A 367 8.25 -11.45 -8.70
N GLU A 368 9.47 -11.99 -8.65
CA GLU A 368 10.43 -11.60 -7.62
C GLU A 368 10.85 -10.13 -7.80
N LYS A 369 11.41 -9.53 -6.72
CA LYS A 369 12.01 -8.19 -6.74
C LYS A 369 11.03 -7.04 -7.02
N LEU A 370 9.73 -7.22 -6.81
CA LEU A 370 8.77 -6.10 -6.84
C LEU A 370 8.89 -5.22 -5.58
N PHE A 371 9.07 -5.83 -4.42
CA PHE A 371 9.24 -5.13 -3.14
C PHE A 371 10.65 -4.55 -3.01
N PHE A 372 10.74 -3.30 -2.56
CA PHE A 372 12.01 -2.61 -2.29
C PHE A 372 12.76 -3.21 -1.10
N THR A 373 12.00 -3.72 -0.13
CA THR A 373 12.44 -3.96 1.24
C THR A 373 12.57 -5.45 1.56
N THR A 374 12.22 -6.33 0.62
CA THR A 374 12.37 -7.77 0.85
C THR A 374 12.65 -8.50 -0.46
N GLY A 375 13.57 -9.46 -0.39
CA GLY A 375 13.77 -10.45 -1.45
C GLY A 375 12.74 -11.58 -1.40
N ILE A 376 11.89 -11.62 -0.38
CA ILE A 376 10.87 -12.67 -0.23
C ILE A 376 9.90 -12.59 -1.41
N PRO A 377 9.78 -13.66 -2.21
CA PRO A 377 8.78 -13.74 -3.25
C PRO A 377 7.37 -13.68 -2.64
N CYS A 378 6.50 -12.86 -3.22
CA CYS A 378 5.16 -12.61 -2.73
C CYS A 378 4.10 -13.11 -3.73
N CYS A 379 2.89 -13.26 -3.23
CA CYS A 379 1.70 -13.66 -3.98
C CYS A 379 0.52 -12.80 -3.53
N LEU A 380 -0.51 -12.75 -4.36
CA LEU A 380 -1.80 -12.17 -4.00
C LEU A 380 -2.79 -13.29 -3.74
N PHE A 381 -3.52 -13.15 -2.65
CA PHE A 381 -4.68 -13.97 -2.34
C PHE A 381 -5.93 -13.13 -2.56
N PHE A 382 -6.95 -13.75 -3.14
CA PHE A 382 -8.29 -13.21 -3.19
C PHE A 382 -9.24 -14.13 -2.44
N LEU A 383 -9.91 -13.60 -1.42
CA LEU A 383 -11.01 -14.27 -0.72
C LEU A 383 -12.32 -13.65 -1.16
N SER A 384 -13.37 -14.44 -1.35
CA SER A 384 -14.65 -13.89 -1.77
C SER A 384 -15.85 -14.64 -1.20
N LYS A 385 -16.90 -13.88 -0.87
CA LYS A 385 -18.23 -14.42 -0.50
C LYS A 385 -19.25 -14.34 -1.65
N ASN A 386 -18.98 -13.55 -2.69
CA ASN A 386 -19.85 -13.37 -3.88
C ASN A 386 -19.69 -14.43 -4.98
N ARG A 387 -19.77 -15.71 -4.61
CA ARG A 387 -19.42 -16.84 -5.50
C ARG A 387 -20.60 -17.74 -5.89
N ASP A 388 -21.82 -17.34 -5.54
CA ASP A 388 -23.05 -18.15 -5.64
C ASP A 388 -23.82 -17.99 -6.96
N GLY A 389 -23.32 -17.18 -7.91
CA GLY A 389 -24.00 -16.95 -9.18
C GLY A 389 -25.02 -15.81 -9.17
N LYS A 390 -25.06 -14.99 -8.11
CA LYS A 390 -26.00 -13.85 -8.01
C LYS A 390 -25.32 -12.52 -8.24
N ASN A 391 -26.12 -11.46 -8.41
CA ASN A 391 -25.66 -10.07 -8.50
C ASN A 391 -24.63 -9.84 -9.62
N GLY A 392 -24.74 -10.58 -10.72
CA GLY A 392 -23.83 -10.48 -11.88
C GLY A 392 -22.51 -11.26 -11.72
N TYR A 393 -22.33 -12.00 -10.62
CA TYR A 393 -21.16 -12.86 -10.42
C TYR A 393 -21.38 -14.26 -11.01
N ARG A 394 -20.31 -14.89 -11.47
CA ARG A 394 -20.33 -16.29 -11.91
C ARG A 394 -20.43 -17.24 -10.71
N ALA A 395 -21.24 -18.30 -10.84
CA ALA A 395 -21.25 -19.42 -9.90
C ALA A 395 -19.91 -20.16 -9.99
N ARG A 396 -19.07 -20.03 -8.97
CA ARG A 396 -17.68 -20.52 -8.99
C ARG A 396 -17.18 -21.05 -7.64
N LYS A 397 -18.08 -21.34 -6.71
CA LYS A 397 -17.75 -21.77 -5.34
C LYS A 397 -16.82 -23.00 -5.28
N ASN A 398 -16.88 -23.88 -6.28
CA ASN A 398 -16.10 -25.13 -6.35
C ASN A 398 -14.81 -25.02 -7.20
N GLU A 399 -14.43 -23.81 -7.58
CA GLU A 399 -13.30 -23.52 -8.47
C GLU A 399 -12.33 -22.57 -7.78
N ILE A 400 -11.07 -22.53 -8.22
CA ILE A 400 -10.08 -21.52 -7.85
C ILE A 400 -9.32 -21.13 -9.11
N LEU A 401 -9.17 -19.83 -9.36
CA LEU A 401 -8.33 -19.32 -10.44
C LEU A 401 -6.87 -19.19 -9.98
N PHE A 402 -5.96 -19.84 -10.70
CA PHE A 402 -4.52 -19.71 -10.50
C PHE A 402 -3.91 -18.87 -11.63
N ILE A 403 -3.14 -17.84 -11.28
CA ILE A 403 -2.38 -17.00 -12.22
C ILE A 403 -0.90 -17.01 -11.85
N ASP A 404 -0.04 -17.39 -12.79
CA ASP A 404 1.41 -17.32 -12.67
C ASP A 404 1.95 -16.11 -13.42
N ALA A 405 2.24 -15.04 -12.67
CA ALA A 405 2.81 -13.82 -13.22
C ALA A 405 4.34 -13.75 -13.05
N ARG A 406 5.03 -14.82 -12.63
CA ARG A 406 6.47 -14.77 -12.25
C ARG A 406 7.39 -14.24 -13.35
N LYS A 407 7.06 -14.53 -14.62
CA LYS A 407 7.84 -14.10 -15.79
C LYS A 407 7.63 -12.63 -16.16
N MET A 408 6.63 -11.96 -15.60
CA MET A 408 6.30 -10.55 -15.88
C MET A 408 7.23 -9.57 -15.14
N GLY A 409 7.06 -8.29 -15.46
CA GLY A 409 7.71 -7.16 -14.82
C GLY A 409 9.06 -6.81 -15.44
N THR A 410 9.31 -5.50 -15.54
CA THR A 410 10.54 -4.93 -16.11
C THR A 410 11.41 -4.31 -15.03
N LEU A 411 12.73 -4.37 -15.20
CA LEU A 411 13.66 -3.74 -14.27
C LEU A 411 13.55 -2.22 -14.37
N VAL A 412 13.05 -1.58 -13.31
CA VAL A 412 12.99 -0.12 -13.17
C VAL A 412 14.21 0.44 -12.42
N SER A 413 14.97 -0.42 -11.78
CA SER A 413 16.28 -0.12 -11.19
C SER A 413 17.21 -1.33 -11.32
N ARG A 414 18.46 -1.21 -10.83
CA ARG A 414 19.42 -2.33 -10.81
C ARG A 414 18.91 -3.58 -10.08
N LYS A 415 17.97 -3.42 -9.14
CA LYS A 415 17.53 -4.51 -8.25
C LYS A 415 16.01 -4.70 -8.19
N GLN A 416 15.23 -3.83 -8.84
CA GLN A 416 13.78 -3.82 -8.67
C GLN A 416 13.05 -3.98 -9.99
N LYS A 417 12.02 -4.81 -9.98
CA LYS A 417 11.01 -4.91 -11.03
C LYS A 417 9.78 -4.07 -10.71
N ALA A 418 9.09 -3.61 -11.75
CA ALA A 418 7.72 -3.13 -11.65
C ALA A 418 6.89 -3.77 -12.77
N LEU A 419 5.59 -3.99 -12.51
CA LEU A 419 4.64 -4.39 -13.53
C LEU A 419 4.26 -3.18 -14.39
N SER A 420 4.21 -3.36 -15.70
CA SER A 420 3.68 -2.33 -16.61
C SER A 420 2.16 -2.24 -16.49
N LYS A 421 1.57 -1.16 -17.01
CA LYS A 421 0.11 -1.02 -17.05
C LYS A 421 -0.53 -2.15 -17.87
N GLU A 422 0.07 -2.51 -18.98
CA GLU A 422 -0.42 -3.58 -19.86
C GLU A 422 -0.38 -4.94 -19.16
N GLU A 423 0.65 -5.22 -18.36
CA GLU A 423 0.73 -6.45 -17.55
C GLU A 423 -0.33 -6.48 -16.46
N ILE A 424 -0.56 -5.34 -15.78
CA ILE A 424 -1.63 -5.20 -14.77
C ILE A 424 -3.00 -5.42 -15.41
N ASP A 425 -3.28 -4.74 -16.52
CA ASP A 425 -4.55 -4.84 -17.24
C ASP A 425 -4.78 -6.27 -17.74
N LYS A 426 -3.72 -6.96 -18.20
CA LYS A 426 -3.79 -8.37 -18.60
C LYS A 426 -4.19 -9.27 -17.43
N ILE A 427 -3.55 -9.17 -16.27
CA ILE A 427 -3.87 -10.00 -15.10
C ILE A 427 -5.29 -9.69 -14.61
N ALA A 428 -5.65 -8.41 -14.51
CA ALA A 428 -6.97 -7.98 -14.07
C ALA A 428 -8.09 -8.44 -15.02
N ALA A 429 -7.85 -8.42 -16.34
CA ALA A 429 -8.79 -8.91 -17.34
C ALA A 429 -9.11 -10.40 -17.17
N VAL A 430 -8.10 -11.25 -16.91
CA VAL A 430 -8.30 -12.68 -16.66
C VAL A 430 -9.19 -12.89 -15.44
N TYR A 431 -8.90 -12.20 -14.33
CA TYR A 431 -9.71 -12.34 -13.13
C TYR A 431 -11.13 -11.80 -13.31
N ARG A 432 -11.31 -10.68 -14.02
CA ARG A 432 -12.63 -10.15 -14.39
C ARG A 432 -13.43 -11.16 -15.20
N ALA A 433 -12.83 -11.77 -16.22
CA ALA A 433 -13.48 -12.78 -17.06
C ALA A 433 -13.85 -14.06 -16.28
N TYR A 434 -13.06 -14.40 -15.26
CA TYR A 434 -13.38 -15.49 -14.33
C TYR A 434 -14.53 -15.14 -13.37
N LYS A 435 -14.57 -13.89 -12.88
CA LYS A 435 -15.41 -13.46 -11.76
C LYS A 435 -16.88 -13.19 -12.13
N TYR A 436 -17.16 -12.56 -13.28
CA TYR A 436 -18.51 -12.13 -13.65
C TYR A 436 -19.23 -13.08 -14.60
N GLU A 437 -20.56 -13.14 -14.46
CA GLU A 437 -21.43 -13.85 -15.40
C GLU A 437 -21.51 -13.09 -16.73
N GLY A 438 -21.45 -13.81 -17.85
CA GLY A 438 -21.54 -13.21 -19.19
C GLY A 438 -20.30 -12.42 -19.63
N ALA A 439 -19.22 -12.43 -18.85
CA ALA A 439 -17.94 -11.90 -19.30
C ALA A 439 -17.35 -12.82 -20.40
N GLU A 440 -17.11 -12.27 -21.59
CA GLU A 440 -16.49 -13.02 -22.68
C GLU A 440 -15.00 -13.30 -22.40
N GLY A 441 -14.51 -14.46 -22.85
CA GLY A 441 -13.08 -14.64 -23.12
C GLY A 441 -12.19 -15.16 -21.97
N TYR A 442 -12.73 -15.87 -20.98
CA TYR A 442 -11.85 -16.70 -20.13
C TYR A 442 -11.43 -17.97 -20.86
N GLU A 443 -10.12 -18.20 -20.96
CA GLU A 443 -9.51 -19.45 -21.41
C GLU A 443 -8.31 -19.80 -20.54
N ASP A 444 -8.06 -21.10 -20.34
CA ASP A 444 -6.84 -21.57 -19.69
C ASP A 444 -5.65 -21.34 -20.64
N VAL A 445 -4.59 -20.73 -20.12
CA VAL A 445 -3.37 -20.44 -20.87
C VAL A 445 -2.20 -21.12 -20.17
N VAL A 446 -1.58 -22.10 -20.84
CA VAL A 446 -0.45 -22.87 -20.32
C VAL A 446 0.66 -21.93 -19.86
N GLY A 447 1.16 -22.13 -18.66
CA GLY A 447 2.20 -21.31 -18.04
C GLY A 447 1.74 -19.95 -17.52
N PHE A 448 0.46 -19.59 -17.65
CA PHE A 448 -0.06 -18.29 -17.23
C PHE A 448 -1.31 -18.37 -16.35
N CYS A 449 -2.41 -18.99 -16.78
CA CYS A 449 -3.62 -19.08 -15.97
C CYS A 449 -4.38 -20.40 -16.16
N LYS A 450 -4.98 -20.88 -15.07
CA LYS A 450 -5.84 -22.07 -15.08
C LYS A 450 -6.90 -21.99 -13.99
N VAL A 451 -8.12 -22.42 -14.29
CA VAL A 451 -9.14 -22.74 -13.27
C VAL A 451 -8.97 -24.19 -12.84
N ALA A 452 -8.80 -24.42 -11.55
CA ALA A 452 -8.79 -25.76 -10.98
C ALA A 452 -9.98 -25.96 -10.03
N THR A 453 -10.47 -27.18 -9.97
CA THR A 453 -11.52 -27.60 -9.05
C THR A 453 -10.96 -27.77 -7.63
N ILE A 454 -11.83 -27.68 -6.61
CA ILE A 454 -11.44 -27.99 -5.24
C ILE A 454 -10.86 -29.42 -5.14
N ASP A 455 -11.38 -30.39 -5.88
CA ASP A 455 -10.88 -31.78 -5.84
C ASP A 455 -9.46 -31.91 -6.40
N GLU A 456 -9.12 -31.18 -7.48
CA GLU A 456 -7.73 -31.09 -7.95
C GLU A 456 -6.82 -30.47 -6.88
N VAL A 457 -7.29 -29.47 -6.15
CA VAL A 457 -6.53 -28.83 -5.06
C VAL A 457 -6.34 -29.79 -3.89
N ARG A 458 -7.36 -30.58 -3.54
CA ARG A 458 -7.27 -31.66 -2.53
C ARG A 458 -6.26 -32.72 -2.92
N ALA A 459 -6.28 -33.17 -4.18
CA ALA A 459 -5.33 -34.15 -4.71
C ALA A 459 -3.88 -33.64 -4.65
N ASN A 460 -3.68 -32.32 -4.73
CA ASN A 460 -2.39 -31.65 -4.57
C ASN A 460 -2.06 -31.25 -3.13
N ASP A 461 -2.66 -31.91 -2.13
CA ASP A 461 -2.44 -31.66 -0.70
C ASP A 461 -2.69 -30.20 -0.27
N TYR A 462 -3.71 -29.58 -0.90
CA TYR A 462 -4.10 -28.18 -0.67
C TYR A 462 -2.98 -27.16 -0.94
N LYS A 463 -2.00 -27.50 -1.78
CA LYS A 463 -0.97 -26.53 -2.20
C LYS A 463 -1.57 -25.55 -3.20
N LEU A 464 -1.38 -24.26 -2.96
CA LEU A 464 -1.98 -23.20 -3.76
C LEU A 464 -1.00 -22.52 -4.73
N THR A 465 0.18 -23.10 -4.96
CA THR A 465 1.15 -22.55 -5.91
C THR A 465 0.62 -22.64 -7.35
N PRO A 466 0.45 -21.51 -8.07
CA PRO A 466 -0.07 -21.52 -9.45
C PRO A 466 0.68 -22.46 -10.40
N GLY A 467 2.01 -22.56 -10.28
CA GLY A 467 2.84 -23.44 -11.11
C GLY A 467 2.47 -24.93 -11.09
N ILE A 468 1.74 -25.40 -10.07
CA ILE A 468 1.23 -26.79 -10.02
C ILE A 468 0.09 -26.98 -11.04
N TYR A 469 -0.69 -25.94 -11.29
CA TYR A 469 -1.94 -25.99 -12.04
C TYR A 469 -1.75 -25.51 -13.47
N VAL A 470 -1.08 -24.38 -13.67
CA VAL A 470 -0.97 -23.73 -15.00
C VAL A 470 -0.04 -24.48 -15.96
N GLY A 471 0.75 -25.44 -15.47
CA GLY A 471 1.77 -26.14 -16.24
C GLY A 471 2.96 -25.25 -16.60
N THR A 472 3.90 -25.80 -17.36
CA THR A 472 5.02 -25.05 -17.93
C THR A 472 4.83 -24.94 -19.42
N GLU A 473 4.99 -23.74 -19.99
CA GLU A 473 5.21 -23.60 -21.42
C GLU A 473 6.39 -24.50 -21.81
N VAL A 474 6.15 -25.45 -22.71
CA VAL A 474 7.22 -26.23 -23.33
C VAL A 474 8.03 -25.23 -24.14
N SER A 475 9.20 -24.82 -23.65
CA SER A 475 10.15 -24.10 -24.47
C SER A 475 10.58 -25.06 -25.58
N ASN A 476 10.35 -24.69 -26.84
CA ASN A 476 10.94 -25.36 -28.01
C ASN A 476 12.49 -25.29 -28.04
N GLU A 477 13.15 -24.91 -26.94
CA GLU A 477 14.60 -24.92 -26.76
C GLU A 477 15.10 -26.21 -26.10
N ASP A 478 14.23 -27.04 -25.51
CA ASP A 478 14.56 -28.35 -24.96
C ASP A 478 13.69 -29.43 -25.61
N ASP A 479 14.04 -29.83 -26.83
CA ASP A 479 13.44 -30.96 -27.57
C ASP A 479 13.76 -32.34 -26.92
N VAL A 480 14.15 -32.36 -25.64
CA VAL A 480 14.54 -33.57 -24.91
C VAL A 480 13.39 -33.99 -23.99
N PRO A 481 12.73 -35.14 -24.25
CA PRO A 481 11.70 -35.69 -23.38
C PRO A 481 12.12 -35.73 -21.91
N PHE A 482 11.16 -35.52 -21.00
CA PHE A 482 11.40 -35.51 -19.55
C PHE A 482 12.19 -36.74 -19.07
N GLU A 483 11.91 -37.93 -19.61
CA GLU A 483 12.61 -39.17 -19.27
C GLU A 483 14.10 -39.11 -19.63
N GLU A 484 14.44 -38.53 -20.77
CA GLU A 484 15.81 -38.41 -21.25
C GLU A 484 16.59 -37.34 -20.46
N LYS A 485 15.94 -36.21 -20.12
CA LYS A 485 16.52 -35.17 -19.26
C LYS A 485 16.70 -35.64 -17.81
N MET A 486 15.76 -36.43 -17.29
CA MET A 486 15.87 -37.03 -15.95
C MET A 486 17.00 -38.06 -15.90
N ALA A 487 17.17 -38.87 -16.95
CA ALA A 487 18.29 -39.80 -17.06
C ALA A 487 19.64 -39.05 -17.09
N GLU A 488 19.75 -37.99 -17.91
CA GLU A 488 20.95 -37.15 -17.99
C GLU A 488 21.29 -36.51 -16.64
N LEU A 489 20.31 -35.87 -15.98
CA LEU A 489 20.52 -35.22 -14.68
C LEU A 489 20.87 -36.24 -13.59
N THR A 490 20.27 -37.44 -13.62
CA THR A 490 20.60 -38.52 -12.68
C THR A 490 22.03 -39.01 -12.89
N GLN A 491 22.45 -39.20 -14.15
CA GLN A 491 23.82 -39.58 -14.47
C GLN A 491 24.82 -38.52 -14.00
N ARG A 492 24.54 -37.24 -14.29
CA ARG A 492 25.38 -36.12 -13.85
C ARG A 492 25.48 -36.01 -12.32
N LEU A 493 24.40 -36.32 -11.61
CA LEU A 493 24.41 -36.37 -10.15
C LEU A 493 25.30 -37.52 -9.63
N LEU A 494 25.24 -38.69 -10.26
CA LEU A 494 26.10 -39.82 -9.91
C LEU A 494 27.59 -39.50 -10.14
N GLU A 495 27.93 -38.85 -11.27
CA GLU A 495 29.30 -38.38 -11.54
C GLU A 495 29.78 -37.37 -10.48
N GLN A 496 28.89 -36.48 -10.02
CA GLN A 496 29.22 -35.56 -8.94
C GLN A 496 29.44 -36.25 -7.60
N PHE A 497 28.72 -37.35 -7.31
CA PHE A 497 28.98 -38.17 -6.13
C PHE A 497 30.32 -38.89 -6.21
N GLU A 498 30.69 -39.43 -7.38
CA GLU A 498 32.00 -40.04 -7.58
C GLU A 498 33.13 -39.02 -7.39
N GLU A 499 33.00 -37.83 -7.98
CA GLU A 499 33.99 -36.77 -7.81
C GLU A 499 34.09 -36.27 -6.36
N SER A 500 32.96 -36.16 -5.67
CA SER A 500 32.92 -35.83 -4.24
C SER A 500 33.67 -36.87 -3.41
N ASN A 501 33.44 -38.16 -3.67
CA ASN A 501 34.13 -39.25 -2.97
C ASN A 501 35.63 -39.23 -3.24
N ARG A 502 36.04 -39.01 -4.50
CA ARG A 502 37.45 -38.89 -4.88
C ARG A 502 38.15 -37.74 -4.15
N LEU A 503 37.50 -36.57 -4.10
CA LEU A 503 38.03 -35.41 -3.38
C LEU A 503 38.11 -35.68 -1.88
N GLN A 504 37.12 -36.37 -1.31
CA GLN A 504 37.12 -36.76 0.09
C GLN A 504 38.26 -37.74 0.42
N GLU A 505 38.54 -38.72 -0.43
CA GLU A 505 39.69 -39.63 -0.26
C GLU A 505 41.01 -38.88 -0.36
N LYS A 506 41.13 -37.95 -1.32
CA LYS A 506 42.32 -37.11 -1.44
C LYS A 506 42.56 -36.27 -0.18
N ILE A 507 41.52 -35.65 0.38
CA ILE A 507 41.62 -34.88 1.62
C ILE A 507 42.07 -35.76 2.79
N LYS A 508 41.56 -36.99 2.90
CA LYS A 508 42.00 -37.94 3.94
C LYS A 508 43.48 -38.29 3.80
N LYS A 509 43.93 -38.57 2.57
CA LYS A 509 45.33 -38.88 2.30
C LYS A 509 46.25 -37.69 2.60
N ASP A 510 45.87 -36.49 2.17
CA ASP A 510 46.62 -35.26 2.45
C ASP A 510 46.70 -34.99 3.97
N LEU A 511 45.66 -35.34 4.74
CA LEU A 511 45.63 -35.24 6.20
C LEU A 511 46.52 -36.27 6.90
N GLU A 512 46.57 -37.51 6.38
CA GLU A 512 47.48 -38.56 6.87
C GLU A 512 48.95 -38.23 6.63
N GLU A 513 49.28 -37.47 5.59
CA GLU A 513 50.65 -36.98 5.33
C GLU A 513 51.04 -35.79 6.24
N LEU A 514 50.07 -35.15 6.90
CA LEU A 514 50.26 -33.99 7.79
C LEU A 514 50.28 -34.36 9.29
N LEU A 515 49.79 -35.55 9.65
CA LEU A 515 49.81 -36.13 11.00
C LEU A 515 51.01 -37.05 11.18
#